data_AF-A0A6L6D5X4-F1
#
_entry.id   AF-A0A6L6D5X4-F1
#
_cell.length_a   1.000
_cell.length_b   1.000
_cell.length_c   1.000
_cell.angle_alpha   90.00
_cell.angle_beta   90.00
_cell.angle_gamma   90.00
#
_symmetry.space_group_name_H-M   'P 1'
#
loop_
_entity.id
_entity.type
_entity.pdbx_description
1 polymer ?
#
loop_
_entity_poly.entity_id
_entity_poly.type
_entity_poly.pdbx_seq_one_letter_code
_entity_poly.pdbx_strand_id
1 'polypeptide(L)'
;YLRDEEATSRVITPEGWLRTGDVAVRDDDGYLFLVDRVKDLIIVSGFNVYPAEVESVLNAHTAIAQSAVVGVAHPHTGEAVRAYVVLESGAYLDEESVIEWCQKHVARYKCPSKVLIVESLPTGGTGKVLRRALR
;
A
#
# COMPACT_ATOMS: atom_id res chain seq x y z
N TYR A 1 23.58 10.59 1.80
CA TYR A 1 23.01 11.65 0.94
C TYR A 1 24.10 12.61 0.52
N LEU A 2 24.07 13.18 -0.69
CA LEU A 2 25.16 14.03 -1.17
C LEU A 2 25.17 15.37 -0.40
N ARG A 3 26.22 15.60 0.41
CA ARG A 3 26.41 16.83 1.21
C ARG A 3 25.26 17.13 2.18
N ASP A 4 24.58 16.10 2.67
CA ASP A 4 23.50 16.20 3.65
C ASP A 4 23.76 15.21 4.79
N GLU A 5 24.45 15.70 5.81
CA GLU A 5 24.85 14.93 6.99
C GLU A 5 23.63 14.54 7.83
N GLU A 6 22.64 15.42 7.93
CA GLU A 6 21.43 15.18 8.72
C GLU A 6 20.57 14.07 8.10
N ALA A 7 20.38 14.08 6.78
CA ALA A 7 19.70 12.97 6.10
C ALA A 7 20.48 11.67 6.22
N THR A 8 21.82 11.75 6.19
CA THR A 8 22.67 10.56 6.32
C THR A 8 22.58 9.96 7.72
N SER A 9 22.65 10.78 8.78
CA SER A 9 22.54 10.29 10.16
C SER A 9 21.16 9.71 10.47
N ARG A 10 20.08 10.23 9.86
CA ARG A 10 18.72 9.68 10.03
C ARG A 10 18.55 8.23 9.55
N VAL A 11 19.35 7.78 8.59
CA VAL A 11 19.22 6.44 7.98
C VAL A 11 20.26 5.45 8.45
N ILE A 12 21.29 5.87 9.20
CA ILE A 12 22.32 4.98 9.75
C ILE A 12 22.04 4.73 11.24
N THR A 13 22.01 3.46 11.67
CA THR A 13 21.83 3.12 13.09
C THR A 13 23.13 3.34 13.88
N PRO A 14 23.08 3.43 15.23
CA PRO A 14 24.28 3.55 16.06
C PRO A 14 25.31 2.43 15.82
N GLU A 15 24.85 1.25 15.39
CA GLU A 15 25.66 0.07 15.09
C GLU A 15 26.18 0.06 13.63
N GLY A 16 25.87 1.08 12.84
CA GLY A 16 26.35 1.24 11.46
C GLY A 16 25.47 0.65 10.36
N TRP A 17 24.25 0.17 10.67
CA TRP A 17 23.35 -0.40 9.68
C TRP A 17 22.58 0.67 8.89
N LEU A 18 22.34 0.42 7.60
CA LEU A 18 21.47 1.27 6.78
C LEU A 18 20.00 0.87 6.92
N ARG A 19 19.15 1.83 7.28
CA ARG A 19 17.69 1.72 7.18
C ARG A 19 17.26 1.93 5.73
N THR A 20 17.05 0.84 4.99
CA THR A 20 16.62 0.87 3.58
C THR A 20 15.25 1.54 3.39
N GLY A 21 14.41 1.46 4.43
CA GLY A 21 13.02 1.88 4.39
C GLY A 21 12.11 0.88 3.66
N ASP A 22 12.63 -0.30 3.34
CA ASP A 22 11.86 -1.44 2.82
C ASP A 22 11.38 -2.31 3.99
N VAL A 23 10.17 -2.84 3.86
CA VAL A 23 9.63 -3.87 4.73
C VAL A 23 9.80 -5.20 4.02
N ALA A 24 10.37 -6.18 4.72
CA ALA A 24 10.55 -7.53 4.20
C ALA A 24 10.06 -8.57 5.19
N VAL A 25 9.58 -9.69 4.66
CA VAL A 25 9.39 -10.92 5.43
C VAL A 25 10.47 -11.93 5.05
N ARG A 26 10.83 -12.79 5.99
CA ARG A 26 11.81 -13.85 5.79
C ARG A 26 11.10 -15.20 5.90
N ASP A 27 11.33 -16.09 4.94
CA ASP A 27 10.84 -17.47 5.04
C ASP A 27 11.83 -18.37 5.81
N ASP A 28 11.46 -19.64 5.98
CA ASP A 28 12.25 -20.62 6.74
C ASP A 28 13.57 -20.98 6.03
N ASP A 29 13.62 -20.86 4.70
CA ASP A 29 14.84 -21.07 3.89
C ASP A 29 15.78 -19.85 3.92
N GLY A 30 15.28 -18.73 4.44
CA GLY A 30 16.02 -17.51 4.68
C GLY A 30 15.99 -16.49 3.55
N TYR A 31 15.12 -16.66 2.56
CA TYR A 31 14.86 -15.69 1.51
C TYR A 31 14.09 -14.49 2.06
N LEU A 32 14.41 -13.30 1.55
CA LEU A 32 13.72 -12.06 1.88
C LEU A 32 12.76 -11.66 0.76
N PHE A 33 11.50 -11.47 1.11
CA PHE A 33 10.47 -10.97 0.22
C PHE A 33 10.18 -9.52 0.59
N LEU A 34 10.49 -8.59 -0.31
CA LEU A 34 10.13 -7.18 -0.14
C LEU A 34 8.62 -7.05 -0.29
N VAL A 35 7.95 -6.67 0.78
CA VAL A 35 6.49 -6.59 0.82
C VAL A 35 6.00 -5.15 0.85
N ASP A 36 6.76 -4.18 1.35
CA ASP A 36 6.30 -2.78 1.36
C ASP A 36 7.42 -1.76 1.59
N ARG A 37 7.05 -0.49 1.71
CA ARG A 37 7.90 0.60 2.16
C ARG A 37 7.40 1.11 3.51
N VAL A 38 8.31 1.36 4.44
CA VAL A 38 7.98 1.88 5.79
C VAL A 38 7.18 3.20 5.70
N LYS A 39 7.52 4.06 4.74
CA LYS A 39 6.81 5.33 4.50
C LYS A 39 5.38 5.15 3.95
N ASP A 40 5.07 3.98 3.40
CA ASP A 40 3.78 3.69 2.79
C ASP A 40 2.85 2.92 3.74
N LEU A 41 3.39 2.39 4.84
CA LEU A 41 2.63 1.75 5.92
C LEU A 41 1.47 2.62 6.39
N ILE A 42 0.29 2.00 6.51
CA ILE A 42 -0.92 2.64 7.03
C ILE A 42 -1.18 2.10 8.44
N ILE A 43 -1.46 2.97 9.40
CA ILE A 43 -1.72 2.61 10.79
C ILE A 43 -3.19 2.87 11.11
N VAL A 44 -3.99 1.81 11.08
CA VAL A 44 -5.43 1.87 11.38
C VAL A 44 -5.65 1.42 12.82
N SER A 45 -6.03 2.34 13.71
CA SER A 45 -6.28 2.05 15.14
C SER A 45 -5.12 1.33 15.82
N GLY A 46 -3.88 1.65 15.45
CA GLY A 46 -2.66 1.02 15.97
C GLY A 46 -2.26 -0.29 15.28
N PHE A 47 -3.02 -0.77 14.29
CA PHE A 47 -2.68 -1.95 13.49
C PHE A 47 -1.98 -1.57 12.19
N ASN A 48 -0.93 -2.30 11.87
CA ASN A 48 -0.20 -2.17 10.62
C ASN A 48 -1.02 -2.74 9.45
N VAL A 49 -1.26 -1.92 8.44
CA VAL A 49 -1.82 -2.31 7.16
C VAL A 49 -0.78 -2.01 6.08
N TYR A 50 -0.34 -3.05 5.39
CA TYR A 50 0.61 -2.97 4.29
C TYR A 50 -0.16 -2.78 2.98
N PRO A 51 -0.09 -1.62 2.31
CA PRO A 51 -0.75 -1.41 1.02
C PRO A 51 -0.58 -2.55 0.03
N ALA A 52 0.62 -3.13 -0.09
CA ALA A 52 0.87 -4.17 -1.07
C ALA A 52 0.06 -5.46 -0.81
N GLU A 53 -0.22 -5.79 0.45
CA GLU A 53 -1.07 -6.93 0.81
C GLU A 53 -2.50 -6.71 0.33
N VAL A 54 -3.05 -5.52 0.58
CA VAL A 54 -4.40 -5.15 0.16
C VAL A 54 -4.49 -5.05 -1.37
N GLU A 55 -3.49 -4.45 -2.02
CA GLU A 55 -3.39 -4.38 -3.48
C GLU A 55 -3.31 -5.77 -4.11
N SER A 56 -2.53 -6.71 -3.54
CA SER A 56 -2.44 -8.09 -4.03
C SER A 56 -3.79 -8.79 -3.97
N VAL A 57 -4.56 -8.57 -2.90
CA VAL A 57 -5.92 -9.14 -2.75
C VAL A 57 -6.87 -8.53 -3.78
N LEU A 58 -6.85 -7.22 -3.96
CA LEU A 58 -7.67 -6.52 -4.95
C LEU A 58 -7.35 -6.99 -6.36
N ASN A 59 -6.07 -7.06 -6.73
CA ASN A 59 -5.62 -7.44 -8.07
C ASN A 59 -5.82 -8.93 -8.38
N ALA A 60 -6.21 -9.75 -7.39
CA ALA A 60 -6.63 -11.13 -7.63
C ALA A 60 -8.09 -11.22 -8.12
N HIS A 61 -8.88 -10.13 -8.02
CA HIS A 61 -10.24 -10.08 -8.55
C HIS A 61 -10.22 -9.93 -10.09
N THR A 62 -10.93 -10.78 -10.81
CA THR A 62 -10.88 -10.84 -12.29
C THR A 62 -11.36 -9.58 -13.01
N ALA A 63 -12.21 -8.77 -12.36
CA ALA A 63 -12.66 -7.48 -12.87
C ALA A 63 -11.70 -6.30 -12.61
N ILE A 64 -10.64 -6.49 -11.82
CA ILE A 64 -9.70 -5.43 -11.43
C ILE A 64 -8.41 -5.60 -12.23
N ALA A 65 -8.10 -4.63 -13.09
CA ALA A 65 -6.85 -4.61 -13.86
C ALA A 65 -5.67 -4.16 -12.97
N GLN A 66 -5.90 -3.14 -12.14
CA GLN A 66 -4.88 -2.62 -11.25
C GLN A 66 -5.50 -1.90 -10.05
N SER A 67 -4.80 -1.91 -8.92
CA SER A 67 -5.15 -1.14 -7.74
C SER A 67 -3.97 -0.42 -7.13
N ALA A 68 -4.28 0.64 -6.37
CA ALA A 68 -3.34 1.34 -5.52
C ALA A 68 -4.00 1.66 -4.18
N VAL A 69 -3.30 1.39 -3.09
CA VAL A 69 -3.80 1.58 -1.73
C VAL A 69 -2.95 2.62 -1.00
N VAL A 70 -3.63 3.54 -0.31
CA VAL A 70 -2.99 4.61 0.46
C VAL A 70 -3.70 4.84 1.79
N GLY A 71 -2.94 5.33 2.76
CA GLY A 71 -3.46 5.82 4.03
C GLY A 71 -3.92 7.25 3.90
N VAL A 72 -5.11 7.54 4.42
CA VAL A 72 -5.68 8.89 4.53
C VAL A 72 -6.02 9.19 5.98
N ALA A 73 -5.89 10.45 6.40
CA ALA A 73 -6.18 10.86 7.77
C ALA A 73 -7.65 10.56 8.13
N HIS A 74 -7.86 10.01 9.32
CA HIS A 74 -9.19 9.65 9.83
C HIS A 74 -9.33 10.03 11.31
N PRO A 75 -10.42 10.73 11.70
CA PRO A 75 -10.54 11.32 13.03
C PRO A 75 -10.56 10.33 14.20
N HIS A 76 -10.94 9.07 13.95
CA HIS A 76 -11.11 8.07 15.01
C HIS A 76 -10.07 6.95 15.01
N THR A 77 -9.45 6.69 13.87
CA THR A 77 -8.54 5.55 13.68
C THR A 77 -7.10 6.00 13.41
N GLY A 78 -6.85 7.31 13.40
CA GLY A 78 -5.58 7.91 12.95
C GLY A 78 -5.51 7.95 11.43
N GLU A 79 -5.44 6.77 10.81
CA GLU A 79 -5.55 6.60 9.36
C GLU A 79 -6.68 5.63 8.99
N ALA A 80 -7.13 5.74 7.74
CA ALA A 80 -8.02 4.80 7.10
C ALA A 80 -7.47 4.39 5.73
N VAL A 81 -7.84 3.20 5.29
CA VAL A 81 -7.40 2.63 4.01
C VAL A 81 -8.29 3.17 2.89
N ARG A 82 -7.68 3.80 1.88
CA ARG A 82 -8.35 4.20 0.63
C ARG A 82 -7.75 3.42 -0.53
N ALA A 83 -8.60 2.85 -1.36
CA ALA A 83 -8.20 2.16 -2.59
C ALA A 83 -8.61 2.96 -3.83
N TYR A 84 -7.74 2.95 -4.82
CA TYR A 84 -8.01 3.38 -6.19
C TYR A 84 -7.95 2.13 -7.07
N VAL A 85 -8.98 1.93 -7.88
CA VAL A 85 -9.16 0.71 -8.68
C VAL A 85 -9.36 1.08 -10.14
N VAL A 86 -8.58 0.46 -11.01
CA VAL A 86 -8.78 0.45 -12.46
C VAL A 86 -9.40 -0.88 -12.81
N LEU A 87 -10.55 -0.85 -13.48
CA LEU A 87 -11.25 -2.06 -13.90
C LEU A 87 -10.70 -2.60 -15.21
N GLU A 88 -10.87 -3.90 -15.41
CA GLU A 88 -10.69 -4.52 -16.71
C GLU A 88 -11.67 -3.97 -17.75
N SER A 89 -11.27 -4.03 -19.02
CA SER A 89 -12.10 -3.50 -20.11
C SER A 89 -13.47 -4.20 -20.17
N GLY A 90 -14.55 -3.42 -20.12
CA GLY A 90 -15.92 -3.94 -20.13
C GLY A 90 -16.40 -4.54 -18.81
N ALA A 91 -15.59 -4.53 -17.77
CA ALA A 91 -16.00 -4.96 -16.44
C ALA A 91 -16.80 -3.85 -15.72
N TYR A 92 -17.70 -4.27 -14.83
CA TYR A 92 -18.40 -3.40 -13.91
C TYR A 92 -18.25 -3.95 -12.50
N LEU A 93 -17.83 -3.09 -11.59
CA LEU A 93 -17.66 -3.40 -10.17
C LEU A 93 -17.86 -2.10 -9.42
N ASP A 94 -18.69 -2.08 -8.39
CA ASP A 94 -18.89 -0.90 -7.55
C ASP A 94 -18.02 -0.91 -6.29
N GLU A 95 -18.01 0.20 -5.56
CA GLU A 95 -17.23 0.36 -4.34
C GLU A 95 -17.56 -0.70 -3.28
N GLU A 96 -18.85 -1.01 -3.09
CA GLU A 96 -19.28 -1.99 -2.08
C GLU A 96 -18.79 -3.39 -2.42
N SER A 97 -18.91 -3.81 -3.68
CA SER A 97 -18.42 -5.10 -4.17
C SER A 97 -16.90 -5.26 -3.96
N VAL A 98 -16.13 -4.19 -4.18
CA VAL A 98 -14.68 -4.20 -3.93
C VAL A 98 -14.38 -4.38 -2.43
N ILE A 99 -15.12 -3.67 -1.57
CA ILE A 99 -14.94 -3.77 -0.11
C ILE A 99 -15.32 -5.17 0.38
N GLU A 100 -16.43 -5.73 -0.11
CA GLU A 100 -16.85 -7.10 0.20
C GLU A 100 -15.80 -8.14 -0.24
N TRP A 101 -15.20 -7.95 -1.41
CA TRP A 101 -14.11 -8.79 -1.87
C TRP A 101 -12.94 -8.76 -0.87
N CYS A 102 -12.49 -7.59 -0.44
CA CYS A 102 -11.45 -7.48 0.58
C CYS A 102 -11.84 -8.18 1.89
N GLN A 103 -13.06 -7.99 2.38
CA GLN A 103 -13.53 -8.57 3.65
C GLN A 103 -13.52 -10.09 3.66
N LYS A 104 -13.66 -10.74 2.50
CA LYS A 104 -13.59 -12.20 2.37
C LYS A 104 -12.16 -12.75 2.41
N HIS A 105 -11.15 -11.91 2.19
CA HIS A 105 -9.75 -12.34 1.97
C HIS A 105 -8.75 -11.78 2.98
N VAL A 106 -9.04 -10.64 3.61
CA VAL A 106 -8.18 -10.02 4.63
C VAL A 106 -8.97 -9.59 5.86
N ALA A 107 -8.26 -9.38 6.96
CA ALA A 107 -8.85 -8.89 8.19
C ALA A 107 -9.55 -7.53 7.98
N ARG A 108 -10.68 -7.32 8.67
CA ARG A 108 -11.54 -6.14 8.48
C ARG A 108 -10.82 -4.80 8.59
N TYR A 109 -9.86 -4.66 9.51
CA TYR A 109 -9.12 -3.41 9.69
C TYR A 109 -8.16 -3.08 8.53
N LYS A 110 -7.85 -4.07 7.67
CA LYS A 110 -7.06 -3.88 6.44
C LYS A 110 -7.92 -3.53 5.23
N CYS A 111 -9.24 -3.72 5.33
CA CYS A 111 -10.15 -3.46 4.21
C CYS A 111 -10.23 -1.95 3.94
N PRO A 112 -10.33 -1.53 2.66
CA PRO A 112 -10.61 -0.14 2.31
C PRO A 112 -11.91 0.35 2.96
N SER A 113 -11.88 1.55 3.54
CA SER A 113 -13.09 2.25 3.98
C SER A 113 -13.71 3.10 2.87
N LYS A 114 -12.94 3.34 1.80
CA LYS A 114 -13.37 4.06 0.60
C LYS A 114 -12.67 3.47 -0.61
N VAL A 115 -13.41 3.28 -1.70
CA VAL A 115 -12.88 2.86 -2.99
C VAL A 115 -13.25 3.89 -4.05
N LEU A 116 -12.28 4.29 -4.86
CA LEU A 116 -12.50 5.13 -6.04
C LEU A 116 -12.17 4.32 -7.29
N ILE A 117 -13.15 4.15 -8.16
CA ILE A 117 -12.92 3.59 -9.49
C ILE A 117 -12.42 4.71 -10.38
N VAL A 118 -11.26 4.50 -11.00
CA VAL A 118 -10.57 5.50 -11.82
C VAL A 118 -10.20 4.90 -13.17
N GLU A 119 -10.10 5.75 -14.19
CA GLU A 119 -9.69 5.31 -15.53
C GLU A 119 -8.21 4.89 -15.57
N SER A 120 -7.37 5.51 -14.75
CA SER A 120 -5.95 5.19 -14.67
C SER A 120 -5.35 5.60 -13.32
N LEU A 121 -4.21 4.99 -12.98
CA LEU A 121 -3.40 5.37 -11.82
C LEU A 121 -2.26 6.30 -12.25
N PRO A 122 -1.88 7.29 -11.43
CA PRO A 122 -0.72 8.12 -11.71
C PRO A 122 0.53 7.24 -11.66
N THR A 123 1.30 7.23 -12.75
CA THR A 123 2.54 6.45 -12.86
C THR A 123 3.74 7.37 -13.10
N GLY A 124 4.91 6.95 -12.63
CA GLY A 124 6.18 7.61 -12.94
C GLY A 124 6.70 7.18 -14.30
N GLY A 125 7.81 7.77 -14.75
CA GLY A 125 8.43 7.44 -16.05
C GLY A 125 8.89 5.99 -16.23
N THR A 126 8.83 5.18 -15.16
CA THR A 126 9.11 3.73 -15.17
C THR A 126 7.85 2.86 -15.10
N GLY A 127 6.66 3.47 -15.19
CA GLY A 127 5.37 2.77 -15.08
C GLY A 127 4.93 2.44 -13.65
N LYS A 128 5.75 2.70 -12.63
CA LYS A 128 5.38 2.47 -11.23
C LYS A 128 4.35 3.49 -10.74
N VAL A 129 3.34 3.02 -10.00
CA VAL A 129 2.33 3.88 -9.37
C VAL A 129 2.98 4.89 -8.42
N LEU A 130 2.60 6.16 -8.56
CA LEU A 130 3.03 7.25 -7.71
C LEU A 130 2.02 7.47 -6.58
N ARG A 131 2.07 6.64 -5.54
CA ARG A 131 1.15 6.71 -4.38
C ARG A 131 1.09 8.10 -3.72
N ARG A 132 2.18 8.89 -3.77
CA ARG A 132 2.20 10.26 -3.25
C ARG A 132 1.19 11.22 -3.93
N ALA A 133 0.79 10.92 -5.16
CA ALA A 133 -0.17 11.72 -5.91
C ALA A 133 -1.63 11.32 -5.59
N LEU A 134 -1.83 10.28 -4.78
CA LEU A 134 -3.12 9.70 -4.41
C LEU A 134 -3.49 9.97 -2.94
N ARG A 135 -2.58 10.55 -2.15
CA ARG A 135 -2.79 10.87 -0.73
C ARG A 135 -3.50 12.21 -0.57
#